data_AF-A0A9W7MLZ2-F1
#
_entry.id   AF-A0A9W7MLZ2-F1
#
_cell.length_a   1.000
_cell.length_b   1.000
_cell.length_c   1.000
_cell.angle_alpha   90.00
_cell.angle_beta   90.00
_cell.angle_gamma   90.00
#
_symmetry.space_group_name_H-M   'P 1'
#
loop_
_entity.id
_entity.type
_entity.pdbx_description
1 polymer ?
#
loop_
_entity_poly.entity_id
_entity_poly.type
_entity_poly.pdbx_seq_one_letter_code
_entity_poly.pdbx_strand_id
1 'polypeptide(L)'
;MEMMTVTEKNSDEINKFLDGAASFPEMVFDFLDENNENLMNFVYCDKNGNNDTKIDEIEVEKNRIFWETQEQLLLTTLYGITTAETRIQEATIEALSELDLIGVHCGCRRPVFGGCRNCLQRELYIHLQNKGFNCHVCKSKWKSSVKIPAGEHTYLEVLEKSSKKGDKGIVIELNFQAEFEMGKANESYNKLIGLLPDLFVGKAERLKALIKILCSAAKKCMKEKKMHLAPWRKQKYMQAKWLGTYVRTTSAVAPLPVGFPERPQIPKVSMLTFDLREKSPGLHYAAVEVAC
;
A
#
# COMPACT_ATOMS: atom_id res chain seq x y z
N MET A 1 19.61 62.55 3.15
CA MET A 1 20.10 61.46 2.28
C MET A 1 21.17 60.75 3.08
N GLU A 2 20.79 59.73 3.83
CA GLU A 2 21.69 58.85 4.58
C GLU A 2 21.20 57.42 4.31
N MET A 3 22.08 56.62 3.70
CA MET A 3 21.90 55.18 3.54
C MET A 3 22.46 54.48 4.78
N MET A 4 21.67 53.59 5.37
CA MET A 4 22.18 52.55 6.26
C MET A 4 21.91 51.18 5.62
N THR A 5 23.00 50.50 5.27
CA THR A 5 23.07 49.13 4.80
C THR A 5 22.86 48.15 5.97
N VAL A 6 21.92 47.22 5.84
CA VAL A 6 21.73 46.11 6.77
C VAL A 6 22.46 44.89 6.23
N THR A 7 23.37 44.36 7.05
CA THR A 7 24.27 43.24 6.79
C THR A 7 23.55 41.89 6.80
N GLU A 8 23.77 41.11 5.74
CA GLU A 8 23.54 39.67 5.68
C GLU A 8 24.47 38.94 6.65
N LYS A 9 23.92 38.28 7.66
CA LYS A 9 24.53 37.13 8.37
C LYS A 9 23.53 36.57 9.37
N ASN A 10 22.77 35.55 8.98
CA ASN A 10 22.25 34.53 9.93
C ASN A 10 21.52 33.33 9.30
N SER A 11 21.64 33.07 7.99
CA SER A 11 20.99 31.91 7.36
C SER A 11 21.69 30.57 7.61
N ASP A 12 22.99 30.59 7.91
CA ASP A 12 23.81 29.37 7.83
C ASP A 12 23.95 28.63 9.18
N GLU A 13 23.66 29.28 10.30
CA GLU A 13 23.66 28.62 11.62
C GLU A 13 22.35 27.88 11.92
N ILE A 14 21.24 28.25 11.28
CA ILE A 14 19.93 27.59 11.45
C ILE A 14 19.91 26.24 10.73
N ASN A 15 20.54 26.16 9.55
CA ASN A 15 20.56 24.93 8.75
C ASN A 15 21.40 23.81 9.38
N LYS A 16 22.31 24.13 10.29
CA LYS A 16 23.18 23.16 10.97
C LYS A 16 22.52 22.50 12.18
N PHE A 17 21.35 22.97 12.60
CA PHE A 17 20.60 22.43 13.75
C PHE A 17 19.52 21.42 13.33
N LEU A 18 19.23 21.29 12.03
CA LEU A 18 18.14 20.47 11.50
C LEU A 18 18.56 19.08 10.97
N ASP A 19 19.86 18.77 10.97
CA ASP A 19 20.40 17.53 10.38
C ASP A 19 20.41 16.32 11.33
N GLY A 20 19.84 16.43 12.54
CA GLY A 20 19.88 15.39 13.57
C GLY A 20 18.58 15.08 14.30
N ALA A 21 17.48 15.76 13.99
CA ALA A 21 16.20 15.54 14.68
C ALA A 21 15.25 14.72 13.81
N ALA A 22 14.71 13.63 14.38
CA ALA A 22 13.58 12.91 13.80
C ALA A 22 12.49 13.92 13.40
N SER A 23 11.90 13.73 12.22
CA SER A 23 10.87 14.65 11.72
C SER A 23 9.72 14.73 12.73
N PHE A 24 9.19 15.92 13.03
CA PHE A 24 8.07 16.13 13.96
C PHE A 24 6.93 15.09 13.87
N PRO A 25 6.49 14.64 12.67
CA PRO A 25 5.59 13.50 12.54
C PRO A 25 6.12 12.19 13.15
N GLU A 26 7.39 11.84 12.97
CA GLU A 26 7.99 10.62 13.52
C GLU A 26 7.98 10.60 15.06
N MET A 27 8.20 11.75 15.71
CA MET A 27 8.04 11.88 17.17
C MET A 27 6.59 11.75 17.64
N VAL A 28 5.63 12.34 16.90
CA VAL A 28 4.19 12.17 17.18
C VAL A 28 3.76 10.72 16.93
N PHE A 29 4.36 10.05 15.95
CA PHE A 29 4.00 8.69 15.57
C PHE A 29 4.60 7.63 16.50
N ASP A 30 5.86 7.73 16.95
CA ASP A 30 6.45 6.78 17.91
C ASP A 30 5.73 6.83 19.26
N PHE A 31 5.27 8.03 19.66
CA PHE A 31 4.46 8.21 20.86
C PHE A 31 3.10 7.48 20.80
N LEU A 32 2.52 7.29 19.60
CA LEU A 32 1.23 6.60 19.42
C LEU A 32 1.32 5.07 19.40
N ASP A 33 2.52 4.49 19.26
CA ASP A 33 2.70 3.03 19.22
C ASP A 33 2.67 2.37 20.62
N GLU A 34 2.95 3.13 21.69
CA GLU A 34 2.94 2.62 23.07
C GLU A 34 1.98 3.35 24.04
N ASN A 35 1.55 4.59 23.74
CA ASN A 35 0.90 5.45 24.73
C ASN A 35 -0.51 5.96 24.37
N ASN A 36 -1.27 5.28 23.49
CA ASN A 36 -2.65 5.69 23.18
C ASN A 36 -3.56 5.73 24.44
N GLU A 37 -3.17 5.06 25.53
CA GLU A 37 -3.84 5.15 26.84
C GLU A 37 -3.31 6.28 27.73
N ASN A 38 -2.06 6.72 27.56
CA ASN A 38 -1.40 7.68 28.45
C ASN A 38 -1.59 9.16 28.06
N LEU A 39 -1.68 9.51 26.77
CA LEU A 39 -1.98 10.91 26.37
C LEU A 39 -3.37 11.33 26.84
N MET A 40 -4.30 10.38 26.87
CA MET A 40 -5.71 10.59 27.23
C MET A 40 -5.94 10.72 28.75
N ASN A 41 -4.96 10.34 29.58
CA ASN A 41 -5.01 10.57 31.03
C ASN A 41 -4.53 11.97 31.43
N PHE A 42 -3.89 12.73 30.53
CA PHE A 42 -3.39 14.07 30.85
C PHE A 42 -4.50 15.14 30.86
N VAL A 43 -5.65 14.86 30.25
CA VAL A 43 -6.66 15.90 29.97
C VAL A 43 -7.63 16.16 31.15
N TYR A 44 -7.83 15.26 32.12
CA TYR A 44 -8.69 15.58 33.27
C TYR A 44 -8.30 14.84 34.57
N CYS A 45 -7.49 15.50 35.40
CA CYS A 45 -7.50 15.30 36.85
C CYS A 45 -8.30 16.44 37.49
N ASP A 46 -9.64 16.37 37.53
CA ASP A 46 -10.39 16.89 38.68
C ASP A 46 -11.88 16.46 38.75
N LYS A 47 -12.28 16.09 39.96
CA LYS A 47 -13.61 15.99 40.62
C LYS A 47 -14.64 14.88 40.27
N ASN A 48 -14.74 14.00 41.28
CA ASN A 48 -15.89 13.27 41.83
C ASN A 48 -17.29 13.64 41.33
N GLY A 49 -18.10 12.60 41.07
CA GLY A 49 -19.57 12.64 41.10
C GLY A 49 -20.22 11.78 40.03
N ASN A 50 -20.93 10.73 40.47
CA ASN A 50 -21.73 9.73 39.73
C ASN A 50 -21.04 8.96 38.60
N ASN A 51 -20.84 7.66 38.83
CA ASN A 51 -19.86 6.88 38.09
C ASN A 51 -20.40 6.26 36.78
N ASP A 52 -21.70 5.98 36.66
CA ASP A 52 -22.18 5.18 35.51
C ASP A 52 -22.50 6.04 34.27
N THR A 53 -23.19 7.17 34.43
CA THR A 53 -23.51 8.09 33.31
C THR A 53 -22.30 8.86 32.80
N LYS A 54 -21.32 9.14 33.67
CA LYS A 54 -20.13 9.93 33.35
C LYS A 54 -19.10 9.12 32.55
N ILE A 55 -19.09 7.79 32.69
CA ILE A 55 -18.22 6.90 31.91
C ILE A 55 -18.61 6.91 30.43
N ASP A 56 -19.91 6.85 30.12
CA ASP A 56 -20.40 6.85 28.74
C ASP A 56 -20.08 8.17 28.02
N GLU A 57 -20.25 9.32 28.70
CA GLU A 57 -19.89 10.64 28.16
C GLU A 57 -18.38 10.75 27.88
N ILE A 58 -17.54 10.22 28.77
CA ILE A 58 -16.08 10.21 28.59
C ILE A 58 -15.67 9.34 27.40
N GLU A 59 -16.31 8.18 27.20
CA GLU A 59 -16.00 7.31 26.06
C GLU A 59 -16.43 7.95 24.72
N VAL A 60 -17.58 8.62 24.68
CA VAL A 60 -18.04 9.38 23.51
C VAL A 60 -17.04 10.48 23.16
N GLU A 61 -16.59 11.24 24.15
CA GLU A 61 -15.62 12.32 23.93
C GLU A 61 -14.27 11.79 23.45
N LYS A 62 -13.77 10.70 24.04
CA LYS A 62 -12.54 10.02 23.58
C LYS A 62 -12.67 9.55 22.12
N ASN A 63 -13.83 9.04 21.73
CA ASN A 63 -14.09 8.61 20.36
C ASN A 63 -14.06 9.81 19.40
N ARG A 64 -14.70 10.92 19.77
CA ARG A 64 -14.69 12.16 19.00
C ARG A 64 -13.27 12.68 18.78
N ILE A 65 -12.51 12.85 19.86
CA ILE A 65 -11.11 13.33 19.81
C ILE A 65 -10.25 12.41 18.93
N PHE A 66 -10.42 11.09 19.04
CA PHE A 66 -9.69 10.15 18.19
C PHE A 66 -9.96 10.40 16.70
N TRP A 67 -11.23 10.49 16.29
CA TRP A 67 -11.60 10.66 14.88
C TRP A 67 -11.16 12.02 14.34
N GLU A 68 -11.32 13.10 15.11
CA GLU A 68 -10.80 14.42 14.77
C GLU A 68 -9.28 14.41 14.60
N THR A 69 -8.56 13.74 15.50
CA THR A 69 -7.09 13.60 15.41
C THR A 69 -6.68 12.83 14.15
N GLN A 70 -7.37 11.72 13.81
CA GLN A 70 -7.08 10.96 12.59
C GLN A 70 -7.33 11.79 11.34
N GLU A 71 -8.40 12.58 11.30
CA GLU A 71 -8.71 13.48 10.18
C GLU A 71 -7.64 14.56 10.02
N GLN A 72 -7.23 15.22 11.10
CA GLN A 72 -6.17 16.24 11.06
C GLN A 72 -4.82 15.65 10.65
N LEU A 73 -4.44 14.49 11.18
CA LEU A 73 -3.21 13.80 10.77
C LEU A 73 -3.26 13.41 9.30
N LEU A 74 -4.40 12.92 8.82
CA LEU A 74 -4.57 12.55 7.43
C LEU A 74 -4.38 13.77 6.52
N LEU A 75 -5.13 14.84 6.77
CA LEU A 75 -5.05 16.08 5.99
C LEU A 75 -3.64 16.65 5.99
N THR A 76 -3.01 16.78 7.17
CA THR A 76 -1.63 17.24 7.29
C THR A 76 -0.66 16.39 6.44
N THR A 77 -0.84 15.07 6.45
CA THR A 77 0.00 14.16 5.66
C THR A 77 -0.27 14.28 4.16
N LEU A 78 -1.52 14.53 3.74
CA LEU A 78 -1.89 14.73 2.33
C LEU A 78 -1.37 16.07 1.79
N TYR A 79 -1.41 17.15 2.58
CA TYR A 79 -0.89 18.46 2.18
C TYR A 79 0.64 18.56 2.19
N GLY A 80 1.34 17.61 2.81
CA GLY A 80 2.80 17.51 2.82
C GLY A 80 3.41 17.04 1.49
N ILE A 81 2.90 17.52 0.35
CA ILE A 81 3.40 17.15 -0.98
C ILE A 81 4.61 17.99 -1.38
N THR A 82 5.65 17.31 -1.84
CA THR A 82 6.87 17.91 -2.36
C THR A 82 6.72 18.28 -3.83
N THR A 83 7.52 19.24 -4.30
CA THR A 83 7.52 19.66 -5.72
C THR A 83 7.77 18.50 -6.69
N ALA A 84 8.61 17.53 -6.30
CA ALA A 84 8.88 16.34 -7.11
C ALA A 84 7.64 15.43 -7.22
N GLU A 85 6.93 15.21 -6.11
CA GLU A 85 5.68 14.44 -6.09
C GLU A 85 4.60 15.13 -6.93
N THR A 86 4.43 16.45 -6.81
CA THR A 86 3.47 17.22 -7.62
C THR A 86 3.76 17.08 -9.11
N ARG A 87 5.01 17.26 -9.54
CA ARG A 87 5.40 17.10 -10.96
C ARG A 87 5.10 15.71 -11.50
N ILE A 88 5.34 14.68 -10.71
CA ILE A 88 5.06 13.29 -11.11
C ILE A 88 3.55 13.06 -11.14
N GLN A 89 2.81 13.62 -10.19
CA GLN A 89 1.36 13.52 -10.14
C GLN A 89 0.70 14.17 -11.35
N GLU A 90 1.09 15.40 -11.71
CA GLU A 90 0.62 16.09 -12.90
C GLU A 90 0.90 15.28 -14.17
N ALA A 91 2.14 14.82 -14.34
CA ALA A 91 2.51 13.98 -15.49
C ALA A 91 1.72 12.66 -15.55
N THR A 92 1.41 12.08 -14.39
CA THR A 92 0.61 10.85 -14.29
C THR A 92 -0.85 11.09 -14.66
N ILE A 93 -1.45 12.19 -14.20
CA ILE A 93 -2.84 12.58 -14.53
C ILE A 93 -2.96 12.87 -16.02
N GLU A 94 -2.00 13.61 -16.59
CA GLU A 94 -1.95 13.91 -18.02
C GLU A 94 -1.85 12.61 -18.84
N ALA A 95 -0.93 11.72 -18.46
CA ALA A 95 -0.76 10.42 -19.11
C ALA A 95 -2.02 9.54 -19.04
N LEU A 96 -2.70 9.50 -17.88
CA LEU A 96 -3.96 8.77 -17.75
C LEU A 96 -5.05 9.35 -18.66
N SER A 97 -5.16 10.68 -18.73
CA SER A 97 -6.13 11.35 -19.62
C SER A 97 -5.87 11.05 -21.09
N GLU A 98 -4.59 11.02 -21.52
CA GLU A 98 -4.22 10.63 -22.89
C GLU A 98 -4.55 9.15 -23.18
N LEU A 99 -4.30 8.25 -22.23
CA LEU A 99 -4.59 6.83 -22.36
C LEU A 99 -6.09 6.54 -22.38
N ASP A 100 -6.90 7.32 -21.67
CA ASP A 100 -8.36 7.21 -21.71
C ASP A 100 -8.92 7.63 -23.09
N LEU A 101 -8.27 8.58 -23.77
CA LEU A 101 -8.65 9.02 -25.12
C LEU A 101 -8.23 8.03 -26.22
N ILE A 102 -6.99 7.54 -26.15
CA ILE A 102 -6.42 6.64 -27.17
C ILE A 102 -6.93 5.20 -26.98
N GLY A 103 -7.25 4.84 -25.73
CA GLY A 103 -7.57 3.50 -25.31
C GLY A 103 -6.32 2.66 -25.08
N VAL A 104 -6.39 1.80 -24.06
CA VAL A 104 -5.33 0.83 -23.76
C VAL A 104 -5.59 -0.46 -24.53
N HIS A 105 -4.72 -0.79 -25.49
CA HIS A 105 -4.81 -2.06 -26.19
C HIS A 105 -4.53 -3.22 -25.23
N CYS A 106 -5.54 -4.05 -24.99
CA CYS A 106 -5.47 -5.14 -24.03
C CYS A 106 -5.64 -6.51 -24.71
N GLY A 107 -4.57 -7.30 -24.76
CA GLY A 107 -4.59 -8.70 -25.22
C GLY A 107 -4.92 -9.72 -24.12
N CYS A 108 -5.34 -9.28 -22.93
CA CYS A 108 -5.63 -10.18 -21.82
C CYS A 108 -6.99 -10.88 -22.02
N ARG A 109 -7.05 -12.19 -21.73
CA ARG A 109 -8.21 -13.07 -22.01
C ARG A 109 -9.53 -12.69 -21.29
N ARG A 110 -9.50 -11.73 -20.36
CA ARG A 110 -10.69 -11.22 -19.65
C ARG A 110 -10.51 -9.72 -19.39
N PRO A 111 -11.11 -8.83 -20.19
CA PRO A 111 -11.26 -7.45 -19.79
C PRO A 111 -12.22 -7.38 -18.60
N VAL A 112 -11.78 -6.72 -17.53
CA VAL A 112 -12.62 -6.39 -16.37
C VAL A 112 -13.32 -5.06 -16.66
N PHE A 113 -14.47 -4.80 -16.04
CA PHE A 113 -15.07 -3.47 -16.04
C PHE A 113 -14.03 -2.47 -15.50
N GLY A 114 -13.74 -1.39 -16.25
CA GLY A 114 -12.65 -0.46 -15.92
C GLY A 114 -11.26 -0.82 -16.49
N GLY A 115 -11.15 -1.81 -17.38
CA GLY A 115 -9.91 -2.13 -18.09
C GLY A 115 -8.94 -3.05 -17.33
N CYS A 116 -7.84 -3.44 -17.98
CA CYS A 116 -6.84 -4.30 -17.36
C CYS A 116 -5.78 -3.48 -16.61
N ARG A 117 -5.75 -3.58 -15.28
CA ARG A 117 -4.77 -2.89 -14.42
C ARG A 117 -3.31 -3.10 -14.85
N ASN A 118 -2.94 -4.32 -15.25
CA ASN A 118 -1.57 -4.61 -15.67
C ASN A 118 -1.20 -3.94 -17.01
N CYS A 119 -2.15 -3.88 -17.95
CA CYS A 119 -1.95 -3.18 -19.22
C CYS A 119 -1.90 -1.66 -18.98
N LEU A 120 -2.80 -1.12 -18.15
CA LEU A 120 -2.79 0.30 -17.79
C LEU A 120 -1.46 0.70 -17.13
N GLN A 121 -0.99 -0.07 -16.14
CA GLN A 121 0.31 0.19 -15.51
C GLN A 121 1.47 0.12 -16.50
N ARG A 122 1.42 -0.77 -17.49
CA ARG A 122 2.46 -0.89 -18.53
C ARG A 122 2.46 0.33 -19.46
N GLU A 123 1.31 0.73 -19.97
CA GLU A 123 1.21 1.89 -20.86
C GLU A 123 1.60 3.18 -20.12
N LEU A 124 1.13 3.34 -18.89
CA LEU A 124 1.49 4.48 -18.06
C LEU A 124 3.00 4.53 -17.75
N TYR A 125 3.61 3.37 -17.49
CA TYR A 125 5.06 3.25 -17.35
C TYR A 125 5.80 3.72 -18.63
N ILE A 126 5.38 3.28 -19.82
CA ILE A 126 5.98 3.69 -21.10
C ILE A 126 5.83 5.20 -21.30
N HIS A 127 4.64 5.74 -21.02
CA HIS A 127 4.33 7.15 -21.20
C HIS A 127 5.20 8.05 -20.31
N LEU A 128 5.30 7.71 -19.02
CA LEU A 128 6.16 8.42 -18.07
C LEU A 128 7.64 8.33 -18.47
N GLN A 129 8.11 7.20 -19.00
CA GLN A 129 9.47 7.08 -19.53
C GLN A 129 9.71 7.97 -20.75
N ASN A 130 8.75 8.05 -21.67
CA ASN A 130 8.82 8.93 -22.84
C ASN A 130 8.86 10.41 -22.43
N LYS A 131 8.22 10.77 -21.32
CA LYS A 131 8.32 12.10 -20.68
C LYS A 131 9.62 12.32 -19.88
N GLY A 132 10.52 11.33 -19.86
CA GLY A 132 11.85 11.44 -19.24
C GLY A 132 11.90 11.11 -17.75
N PHE A 133 10.85 10.52 -17.18
CA PHE A 133 10.87 10.03 -15.80
C PHE A 133 11.52 8.65 -15.72
N ASN A 134 12.31 8.41 -14.66
CA ASN A 134 12.89 7.10 -14.38
C ASN A 134 11.86 6.18 -13.68
N CYS A 135 10.77 5.89 -14.40
CA CYS A 135 9.63 5.13 -13.92
C CYS A 135 9.84 3.62 -14.10
N HIS A 136 9.34 2.82 -13.15
CA HIS A 136 9.39 1.36 -13.16
C HIS A 136 8.11 0.73 -12.66
N VAL A 137 7.74 -0.42 -13.25
CA VAL A 137 6.74 -1.33 -12.65
C VAL A 137 7.41 -2.17 -11.58
N CYS A 138 6.91 -2.04 -10.35
CA CYS A 138 7.40 -2.74 -9.18
C CYS A 138 6.43 -3.86 -8.80
N LYS A 139 6.96 -5.07 -8.54
CA LYS A 139 6.17 -6.19 -8.02
C LYS A 139 6.71 -6.63 -6.67
N SER A 140 5.98 -6.30 -5.61
CA SER A 140 6.27 -6.78 -4.26
C SER A 140 5.65 -8.16 -4.04
N LYS A 141 6.36 -9.01 -3.31
CA LYS A 141 5.91 -10.35 -2.91
C LYS A 141 6.37 -10.62 -1.49
N TRP A 142 5.46 -11.06 -0.64
CA TRP A 142 5.79 -11.44 0.73
C TRP A 142 5.24 -12.81 1.07
N LYS A 143 6.02 -13.55 1.87
CA LYS A 143 5.63 -14.87 2.37
C LYS A 143 4.63 -14.71 3.52
N SER A 144 3.84 -15.77 3.71
CA SER A 144 2.96 -15.85 4.88
C SER A 144 3.79 -15.86 6.16
N SER A 145 3.23 -15.24 7.19
CA SER A 145 3.75 -15.26 8.56
C SER A 145 2.59 -15.50 9.53
N VAL A 146 2.90 -15.64 10.82
CA VAL A 146 1.88 -15.75 11.88
C VAL A 146 0.91 -14.55 11.89
N LYS A 147 1.40 -13.36 11.50
CA LYS A 147 0.64 -12.10 11.61
C LYS A 147 -0.14 -11.73 10.34
N ILE A 148 0.36 -12.13 9.18
CA ILE A 148 -0.19 -11.76 7.87
C ILE A 148 -0.06 -12.91 6.84
N PRO A 149 -1.05 -13.11 5.96
CA PRO A 149 -0.96 -14.09 4.88
C PRO A 149 0.05 -13.68 3.81
N ALA A 150 0.43 -14.63 2.95
CA ALA A 150 1.21 -14.34 1.75
C ALA A 150 0.42 -13.46 0.79
N GLY A 151 1.13 -12.67 -0.01
CA GLY A 151 0.51 -11.83 -1.02
C GLY A 151 1.51 -11.26 -2.01
N GLU A 152 0.96 -10.63 -3.04
CA GLU A 152 1.71 -9.88 -4.03
C GLU A 152 0.96 -8.60 -4.38
N HIS A 153 1.71 -7.57 -4.78
CA HIS A 153 1.16 -6.30 -5.22
C HIS A 153 2.01 -5.72 -6.34
N THR A 154 1.37 -5.04 -7.30
CA THR A 154 2.08 -4.30 -8.35
C THR A 154 1.76 -2.83 -8.26
N TYR A 155 2.77 -1.98 -8.37
CA TYR A 155 2.63 -0.52 -8.32
C TYR A 155 3.70 0.11 -9.23
N LEU A 156 3.62 1.42 -9.44
CA LEU A 156 4.61 2.16 -10.20
C LEU A 156 5.53 2.93 -9.26
N GLU A 157 6.79 3.10 -9.62
CA GLU A 157 7.76 3.85 -8.83
C GLU A 157 8.65 4.70 -9.73
N VAL A 158 8.86 5.96 -9.35
CA VAL A 158 9.75 6.89 -10.03
C VAL A 158 10.96 7.17 -9.16
N LEU A 159 12.15 6.92 -9.67
CA LEU A 159 13.41 7.25 -8.99
C LEU A 159 13.82 8.69 -9.33
N GLU A 160 14.15 9.48 -8.31
CA GLU A 160 14.70 10.81 -8.54
C GLU A 160 16.16 10.69 -9.01
N LYS A 161 16.62 11.63 -9.86
CA LYS A 161 17.99 11.60 -10.39
C LYS A 161 19.06 11.73 -9.30
N SER A 162 18.72 12.37 -8.19
CA SER A 162 19.57 12.55 -7.01
C SER A 162 19.52 11.37 -6.02
N SER A 163 18.65 10.38 -6.24
CA SER A 163 18.50 9.25 -5.34
C SER A 163 19.75 8.36 -5.35
N LYS A 164 20.21 7.99 -4.15
CA LYS A 164 21.32 7.04 -3.99
C LYS A 164 20.85 5.63 -4.33
N LYS A 165 21.81 4.75 -4.63
CA LYS A 165 21.55 3.33 -4.87
C LYS A 165 20.99 2.70 -3.59
N GLY A 166 19.70 2.37 -3.59
CA GLY A 166 19.01 1.77 -2.45
C GLY A 166 17.88 2.63 -1.89
N ASP A 167 17.79 3.90 -2.28
CA ASP A 167 16.68 4.76 -1.90
C ASP A 167 15.38 4.26 -2.56
N LYS A 168 14.28 4.32 -1.81
CA LYS A 168 12.95 4.09 -2.35
C LYS A 168 12.51 5.33 -3.12
N GLY A 169 11.97 5.12 -4.31
CA GLY A 169 11.45 6.18 -5.14
C GLY A 169 10.09 6.69 -4.67
N ILE A 170 9.54 7.59 -5.48
CA ILE A 170 8.17 8.09 -5.33
C ILE A 170 7.23 7.00 -5.87
N VAL A 171 6.36 6.50 -5.00
CA VAL A 171 5.36 5.48 -5.29
C VAL A 171 4.16 6.11 -5.98
N ILE A 172 3.66 5.44 -7.02
CA ILE A 172 2.43 5.76 -7.72
C ILE A 172 1.46 4.57 -7.56
N GLU A 173 0.35 4.79 -6.88
CA GLU A 173 -0.76 3.83 -6.74
C GLU A 173 -2.02 4.43 -7.37
N LEU A 174 -2.62 3.70 -8.32
CA LEU A 174 -3.74 4.21 -9.13
C LEU A 174 -5.10 4.09 -8.43
N ASN A 175 -5.21 3.17 -7.46
CA ASN A 175 -6.47 2.85 -6.78
C ASN A 175 -6.29 2.92 -5.25
N PHE A 176 -5.61 3.95 -4.76
CA PHE A 176 -5.18 4.07 -3.38
C PHE A 176 -6.36 4.09 -2.39
N GLN A 177 -7.41 4.85 -2.68
CA GLN A 177 -8.61 4.89 -1.83
C GLN A 177 -9.25 3.50 -1.64
N ALA A 178 -9.45 2.76 -2.74
CA ALA A 178 -10.03 1.41 -2.73
C ALA A 178 -9.22 0.40 -1.89
N GLU A 179 -7.91 0.61 -1.77
CA GLU A 179 -7.03 -0.22 -0.93
C GLU A 179 -7.32 -0.09 0.58
N PHE A 180 -8.17 0.85 1.00
CA PHE A 180 -8.60 1.04 2.39
C PHE A 180 -10.12 0.94 2.61
N GLU A 181 -10.94 0.90 1.56
CA GLU A 181 -12.40 0.74 1.71
C GLU A 181 -12.79 -0.53 2.47
N MET A 182 -13.77 -0.43 3.36
CA MET A 182 -14.33 -1.57 4.09
C MET A 182 -15.84 -1.61 3.97
N GLY A 183 -16.39 -2.71 3.44
CA GLY A 183 -17.85 -2.84 3.24
C GLY A 183 -18.68 -2.79 4.53
N LYS A 184 -18.08 -3.04 5.70
CA LYS A 184 -18.74 -2.91 7.01
C LYS A 184 -18.10 -1.80 7.86
N ALA A 185 -17.66 -0.69 7.26
CA ALA A 185 -17.17 0.47 8.01
C ALA A 185 -18.28 1.19 8.81
N ASN A 186 -17.88 2.06 9.74
CA ASN A 186 -18.73 3.08 10.37
C ASN A 186 -18.64 4.39 9.56
N GLU A 187 -19.49 5.36 9.89
CA GLU A 187 -19.55 6.63 9.15
C GLU A 187 -18.26 7.46 9.29
N SER A 188 -17.67 7.52 10.48
CA SER A 188 -16.41 8.25 10.72
C SER A 188 -15.25 7.71 9.88
N TYR A 189 -15.15 6.38 9.74
CA TYR A 189 -14.18 5.75 8.86
C TYR A 189 -14.47 6.06 7.39
N ASN A 190 -15.72 5.95 6.95
CA ASN A 190 -16.09 6.27 5.57
C ASN A 190 -15.80 7.72 5.22
N LYS A 191 -16.07 8.66 6.14
CA LYS A 191 -15.68 10.08 5.99
C LYS A 191 -14.17 10.21 5.80
N LEU A 192 -13.38 9.53 6.63
CA LEU A 192 -11.92 9.54 6.53
C LEU A 192 -11.41 8.97 5.20
N ILE A 193 -11.99 7.87 4.72
CA ILE A 193 -11.65 7.29 3.41
C ILE A 193 -12.07 8.21 2.26
N GLY A 194 -13.21 8.90 2.38
CA GLY A 194 -13.69 9.87 1.40
C GLY A 194 -12.75 11.07 1.16
N LEU A 195 -11.81 11.32 2.08
CA LEU A 195 -10.78 12.35 1.92
C LEU A 195 -9.55 11.87 1.13
N LEU A 196 -9.42 10.56 0.89
CA LEU A 196 -8.26 10.01 0.18
C LEU A 196 -8.38 10.25 -1.33
N PRO A 197 -7.26 10.57 -2.02
CA PRO A 197 -7.25 10.56 -3.47
C PRO A 197 -7.28 9.11 -3.99
N ASP A 198 -7.92 8.91 -5.14
CA ASP A 198 -7.82 7.66 -5.90
C ASP A 198 -6.38 7.41 -6.35
N LEU A 199 -5.75 8.44 -6.92
CA LEU A 199 -4.35 8.43 -7.34
C LEU A 199 -3.45 8.93 -6.20
N PHE A 200 -2.63 8.04 -5.66
CA PHE A 200 -1.56 8.42 -4.74
C PHE A 200 -0.23 8.52 -5.46
N VAL A 201 0.46 9.65 -5.31
CA VAL A 201 1.85 9.85 -5.76
C VAL A 201 2.67 10.40 -4.62
N GLY A 202 3.51 9.58 -3.99
CA GLY A 202 4.29 10.03 -2.84
C GLY A 202 5.46 9.17 -2.41
N LYS A 203 6.35 9.75 -1.60
CA LYS A 203 7.51 9.07 -1.02
C LYS A 203 7.12 7.99 -0.01
N ALA A 204 8.05 7.07 0.22
CA ALA A 204 7.84 5.92 1.09
C ALA A 204 7.48 6.31 2.53
N GLU A 205 8.05 7.40 3.05
CA GLU A 205 7.82 7.92 4.40
C GLU A 205 6.38 8.42 4.55
N ARG A 206 5.93 9.23 3.59
CA ARG A 206 4.55 9.74 3.57
C ARG A 206 3.54 8.62 3.42
N LEU A 207 3.82 7.66 2.54
CA LEU A 207 3.00 6.46 2.39
C LEU A 207 2.95 5.64 3.69
N LYS A 208 4.09 5.46 4.38
CA LYS A 208 4.16 4.76 5.67
C LYS A 208 3.29 5.44 6.73
N ALA A 209 3.30 6.78 6.79
CA ALA A 209 2.47 7.56 7.71
C ALA A 209 0.98 7.39 7.39
N LEU A 210 0.58 7.54 6.12
CA LEU A 210 -0.82 7.32 5.69
C LEU A 210 -1.31 5.92 6.04
N ILE A 211 -0.52 4.88 5.76
CA ILE A 211 -0.87 3.50 6.11
C ILE A 211 -1.10 3.35 7.62
N LYS A 212 -0.26 3.97 8.46
CA LYS A 212 -0.39 3.91 9.92
C LYS A 212 -1.70 4.57 10.40
N ILE A 213 -2.00 5.78 9.92
CA ILE A 213 -3.25 6.51 10.23
C ILE A 213 -4.46 5.64 9.84
N LEU A 214 -4.53 5.23 8.58
CA LEU A 214 -5.67 4.51 8.03
C LEU A 214 -5.88 3.14 8.65
N CYS A 215 -4.81 2.40 8.96
CA CYS A 215 -4.91 1.10 9.64
C CYS A 215 -5.32 1.25 11.11
N SER A 216 -4.93 2.33 11.78
CA SER A 216 -5.35 2.64 13.15
C SER A 216 -6.84 2.97 13.19
N ALA A 217 -7.30 3.81 12.26
CA ALA A 217 -8.71 4.12 12.06
C ALA A 217 -9.53 2.84 11.73
N ALA A 218 -9.02 1.97 10.86
CA ALA A 218 -9.68 0.70 10.54
C ALA A 218 -9.81 -0.21 11.78
N LYS A 219 -8.76 -0.29 12.59
CA LYS A 219 -8.78 -1.05 13.86
C LYS A 219 -9.81 -0.49 14.84
N LYS A 220 -9.90 0.84 14.97
CA LYS A 220 -10.90 1.50 15.83
C LYS A 220 -12.33 1.22 15.35
N CYS A 221 -12.59 1.42 14.05
CA CYS A 221 -13.87 1.13 13.42
C CYS A 221 -14.32 -0.32 13.67
N MET A 222 -13.43 -1.30 13.47
CA MET A 222 -13.78 -2.71 13.67
C MET A 222 -14.00 -3.05 15.15
N LYS A 223 -13.27 -2.41 16.06
CA LYS A 223 -13.48 -2.55 17.51
C LYS A 223 -14.87 -2.04 17.93
N GLU A 224 -15.27 -0.86 17.48
CA GLU A 224 -16.59 -0.27 17.77
C GLU A 224 -17.73 -1.15 17.23
N LYS A 225 -17.54 -1.74 16.05
CA LYS A 225 -18.51 -2.67 15.44
C LYS A 225 -18.44 -4.10 15.99
N LYS A 226 -17.58 -4.38 16.99
CA LYS A 226 -17.35 -5.71 17.58
C LYS A 226 -17.00 -6.76 16.51
N MET A 227 -16.20 -6.36 15.52
CA MET A 227 -15.74 -7.20 14.41
C MET A 227 -14.22 -7.36 14.41
N HIS A 228 -13.72 -8.47 13.87
CA HIS A 228 -12.29 -8.67 13.66
C HIS A 228 -11.80 -7.96 12.39
N LEU A 229 -10.66 -7.26 12.50
CA LEU A 229 -9.98 -6.69 11.34
C LEU A 229 -9.30 -7.80 10.53
N ALA A 230 -9.63 -7.88 9.24
CA ALA A 230 -9.06 -8.88 8.34
C ALA A 230 -7.53 -8.73 8.25
N PRO A 231 -6.76 -9.83 8.13
CA PRO A 231 -5.30 -9.77 8.11
C PRO A 231 -4.72 -8.85 7.03
N TRP A 232 -5.36 -8.75 5.87
CA TRP A 232 -4.94 -7.88 4.76
C TRP A 232 -5.19 -6.39 4.98
N ARG A 233 -5.99 -6.02 6.00
CA ARG A 233 -6.21 -4.62 6.40
C ARG A 233 -5.30 -4.21 7.56
N LYS A 234 -4.45 -5.11 8.06
CA LYS A 234 -3.48 -4.79 9.12
C LYS A 234 -2.32 -4.01 8.52
N GLN A 235 -1.78 -3.09 9.33
CA GLN A 235 -0.65 -2.23 8.97
C GLN A 235 0.52 -3.00 8.34
N LYS A 236 0.94 -4.14 8.91
CA LYS A 236 2.06 -4.92 8.37
C LYS A 236 1.81 -5.46 6.96
N TYR A 237 0.57 -5.86 6.66
CA TYR A 237 0.22 -6.33 5.32
C TYR A 237 0.20 -5.17 4.33
N MET A 238 -0.41 -4.04 4.72
CA MET A 238 -0.45 -2.84 3.90
C MET A 238 0.95 -2.29 3.64
N GLN A 239 1.83 -2.23 4.64
CA GLN A 239 3.23 -1.87 4.44
C GLN A 239 3.96 -2.83 3.49
N ALA A 240 3.68 -4.14 3.53
CA ALA A 240 4.33 -5.10 2.64
C ALA A 240 4.02 -4.86 1.14
N LYS A 241 2.84 -4.29 0.82
CA LYS A 241 2.44 -3.97 -0.57
C LYS A 241 3.41 -3.01 -1.27
N TRP A 242 3.82 -1.95 -0.59
CA TRP A 242 4.62 -0.87 -1.22
C TRP A 242 6.02 -0.72 -0.62
N LEU A 243 6.20 -1.13 0.64
CA LEU A 243 7.45 -0.96 1.38
C LEU A 243 8.26 -2.27 1.49
N GLY A 244 7.74 -3.38 0.98
CA GLY A 244 8.48 -4.65 0.91
C GLY A 244 9.62 -4.61 -0.11
N THR A 245 10.48 -5.63 -0.06
CA THR A 245 11.44 -5.88 -1.14
C THR A 245 10.69 -6.28 -2.41
N TYR A 246 11.08 -5.73 -3.55
CA TYR A 246 10.42 -6.01 -4.84
C TYR A 246 11.47 -6.26 -5.93
N VAL A 247 11.03 -6.91 -7.01
CA VAL A 247 11.84 -7.10 -8.22
C VAL A 247 11.57 -5.92 -9.16
N ARG A 248 12.63 -5.23 -9.61
CA ARG A 248 12.55 -4.18 -10.63
C ARG A 248 12.51 -4.82 -12.01
N THR A 249 11.53 -4.46 -12.83
CA THR A 249 11.57 -4.75 -14.26
C THR A 249 12.51 -3.72 -14.91
N THR A 250 13.81 -3.90 -14.76
CA THR A 250 14.77 -3.11 -15.55
C THR A 250 14.85 -3.75 -16.93
N SER A 251 14.35 -3.06 -17.96
CA SER A 251 14.73 -3.37 -19.35
C SER A 251 16.18 -2.94 -19.55
N ALA A 252 17.10 -3.77 -19.07
CA ALA A 252 18.51 -3.70 -19.40
C ALA A 252 18.90 -5.11 -19.82
N VAL A 253 19.19 -5.27 -21.11
CA VAL A 253 19.81 -6.48 -21.66
C VAL A 253 21.13 -6.67 -20.93
N ALA A 254 21.18 -7.61 -19.98
CA ALA A 254 22.40 -8.04 -19.31
C ALA A 254 22.65 -9.52 -19.66
N PRO A 255 23.89 -9.93 -19.98
CA PRO A 255 24.19 -11.27 -20.46
C PRO A 255 23.94 -12.32 -19.37
N LEU A 256 23.40 -13.47 -19.79
CA LEU A 256 23.19 -14.64 -18.95
C LEU A 256 24.49 -15.03 -18.20
N PRO A 257 24.48 -15.16 -16.87
CA PRO A 257 25.53 -15.86 -16.16
C PRO A 257 25.33 -17.36 -16.35
N VAL A 258 26.30 -17.97 -17.01
CA VAL A 258 26.48 -19.40 -17.19
C VAL A 258 26.59 -20.08 -15.82
N GLY A 259 25.79 -21.13 -15.60
CA GLY A 259 26.15 -22.30 -14.78
C GLY A 259 25.93 -22.20 -13.27
N PHE A 260 24.84 -22.77 -12.79
CA PHE A 260 24.82 -23.47 -11.49
C PHE A 260 24.27 -24.89 -11.71
N PRO A 261 24.85 -25.92 -11.06
CA PRO A 261 24.44 -27.31 -11.30
C PRO A 261 23.05 -27.57 -10.72
N GLU A 262 22.21 -28.23 -11.52
CA GLU A 262 20.87 -28.69 -11.13
C GLU A 262 20.92 -29.59 -9.90
N ARG A 263 20.14 -29.22 -8.87
CA ARG A 263 19.80 -30.12 -7.77
C ARG A 263 18.58 -30.95 -8.20
N PRO A 264 18.59 -32.29 -8.08
CA PRO A 264 17.45 -33.11 -8.50
C PRO A 264 16.19 -32.75 -7.72
N GLN A 265 15.11 -32.40 -8.42
CA GLN A 265 13.80 -32.24 -7.81
C GLN A 265 13.18 -33.62 -7.58
N ILE A 266 12.94 -33.97 -6.32
CA ILE A 266 12.14 -35.13 -5.94
C ILE A 266 10.67 -34.80 -6.27
N PRO A 267 10.00 -35.53 -7.17
CA PRO A 267 8.60 -35.30 -7.45
C PRO A 267 7.76 -35.75 -6.25
N LYS A 268 7.05 -34.81 -5.62
CA LYS A 268 6.03 -35.10 -4.62
C LYS A 268 4.79 -35.64 -5.32
N VAL A 269 4.57 -36.95 -5.23
CA VAL A 269 3.31 -37.57 -5.65
C VAL A 269 2.27 -37.34 -4.56
N SER A 270 1.15 -36.73 -4.93
CA SER A 270 -0.03 -36.56 -4.09
C SER A 270 -0.70 -37.92 -3.89
N MET A 271 -0.83 -38.37 -2.63
CA MET A 271 -1.44 -39.65 -2.21
C MET A 271 -2.98 -39.67 -2.27
N LEU A 272 -3.63 -38.79 -3.05
CA LEU A 272 -5.09 -38.61 -3.03
C LEU A 272 -5.74 -38.59 -4.43
N THR A 273 -5.30 -39.43 -5.35
CA THR A 273 -6.07 -39.78 -6.55
C THR A 273 -6.11 -41.29 -6.71
N PHE A 274 -7.24 -41.89 -6.34
CA PHE A 274 -7.56 -43.28 -6.63
C PHE A 274 -8.04 -43.35 -8.08
N ASP A 275 -7.12 -43.50 -9.02
CA ASP A 275 -7.46 -43.68 -10.43
C ASP A 275 -7.82 -45.16 -10.70
N LEU A 276 -9.13 -45.45 -10.72
CA LEU A 276 -9.66 -46.67 -11.33
C LEU A 276 -9.50 -46.56 -12.85
N ARG A 277 -8.44 -47.19 -13.38
CA ARG A 277 -8.31 -47.42 -14.82
C ARG A 277 -8.05 -48.91 -15.07
N GLU A 278 -9.14 -49.67 -15.12
CA GLU A 278 -9.14 -51.03 -15.65
C GLU A 278 -8.79 -50.99 -17.15
N LYS A 279 -7.68 -51.64 -17.50
CA LYS A 279 -7.40 -52.09 -18.86
C LYS A 279 -7.64 -53.60 -18.87
N SER A 280 -8.71 -54.06 -19.51
CA SER A 280 -8.85 -55.47 -19.89
C SER A 280 -8.29 -55.67 -21.32
N PRO A 281 -7.42 -56.67 -21.55
CA PRO A 281 -7.11 -57.14 -22.89
C PRO A 281 -8.24 -58.04 -23.41
N GLY A 282 -8.59 -57.87 -24.69
CA GLY A 282 -9.64 -58.63 -25.34
C GLY A 282 -9.36 -60.12 -25.41
N LEU A 283 -10.38 -60.92 -25.11
CA LEU A 283 -10.49 -62.31 -25.52
C LEU A 283 -11.79 -62.48 -26.31
N HIS A 284 -11.63 -62.98 -27.53
CA HIS A 284 -12.71 -63.41 -28.42
C HIS A 284 -13.45 -64.60 -27.81
N TYR A 285 -14.78 -64.56 -27.83
CA TYR A 285 -15.61 -65.75 -27.70
C TYR A 285 -16.50 -65.90 -28.93
N ALA A 286 -16.26 -67.00 -29.67
CA ALA A 286 -17.17 -67.50 -30.67
C ALA A 286 -18.36 -68.17 -29.96
N ALA A 287 -19.57 -67.80 -30.32
CA ALA A 287 -20.79 -68.47 -29.88
C ALA A 287 -21.21 -69.49 -30.94
N VAL A 288 -21.38 -70.74 -30.49
CA VAL A 288 -21.91 -71.87 -31.23
C VAL A 288 -23.44 -71.78 -31.21
N GLU A 289 -24.06 -71.93 -32.39
CA GLU A 289 -25.52 -72.09 -32.52
C GLU A 289 -25.98 -73.41 -31.88
N VAL A 290 -27.10 -73.36 -31.15
CA VAL A 290 -27.89 -74.55 -30.81
C VAL A 290 -29.29 -74.35 -31.36
N ALA A 291 -29.72 -75.31 -32.17
CA ALA A 291 -31.02 -75.38 -32.82
C ALA A 291 -32.08 -76.09 -31.95
N CYS A 292 -33.33 -75.85 -32.36
CA CYS A 292 -34.64 -76.35 -31.91
C CYS A 292 -35.31 -75.57 -30.77
#